data_AF-A0A7S3K0G5-F1
#
_entry.id   AF-A0A7S3K0G5-F1
#
_cell.length_a   1.000
_cell.length_b   1.000
_cell.length_c   1.000
_cell.angle_alpha   90.00
_cell.angle_beta   90.00
_cell.angle_gamma   90.00
#
_symmetry.space_group_name_H-M   'P 1'
#
loop_
_entity.id
_entity.type
_entity.pdbx_description
1 polymer ?
#
loop_
_entity_poly.entity_id
_entity_poly.type
_entity_poly.pdbx_seq_one_letter_code
_entity_poly.pdbx_strand_id
1 'polypeptide(L)'
;MLSIKPSSFFFVCSSCYALQTITTTTKTRLVTFDLDDTLFPCGPTVLEANRKLCFALHISELDSARMQARIKQVKEHCAPTKLTYSELRRRAITSFLNDVGRSDEDPAYYFNLWLKARHRLK
;
A
#
# COMPACT_ATOMS: atom_id res chain seq x y z
N MET A 1 -5.78 -50.20 -1.61
CA MET A 1 -6.54 -48.93 -1.64
C MET A 1 -6.18 -48.13 -0.41
N LEU A 2 -5.39 -47.06 -0.56
CA LEU A 2 -5.03 -46.16 0.54
C LEU A 2 -6.14 -45.12 0.71
N SER A 3 -6.86 -45.19 1.83
CA SER A 3 -7.90 -44.23 2.21
C SER A 3 -7.22 -42.99 2.80
N ILE A 4 -7.18 -41.91 2.02
CA ILE A 4 -6.66 -40.61 2.47
C ILE A 4 -7.78 -39.91 3.25
N LYS A 5 -7.65 -39.83 4.57
CA LYS A 5 -8.54 -39.03 5.41
C LYS A 5 -8.25 -37.54 5.18
N PRO A 6 -9.27 -36.67 5.03
CA PRO A 6 -9.04 -35.24 4.89
C PRO A 6 -8.42 -34.68 6.18
N SER A 7 -7.21 -34.16 6.05
CA SER A 7 -6.51 -33.47 7.14
C SER A 7 -7.04 -32.05 7.25
N SER A 8 -7.74 -31.76 8.35
CA SER A 8 -8.14 -30.40 8.72
C SER A 8 -6.89 -29.59 9.08
N PHE A 9 -6.54 -28.60 8.26
CA PHE A 9 -5.50 -27.64 8.59
C PHE A 9 -6.12 -26.43 9.31
N PHE A 10 -5.61 -26.15 10.51
CA PHE A 10 -5.98 -24.98 11.29
C PHE A 10 -4.96 -23.88 11.06
N PHE A 11 -5.41 -22.75 10.50
CA PHE A 11 -4.61 -21.53 10.42
C PHE A 11 -5.04 -20.63 11.58
N VAL A 12 -4.13 -20.40 12.54
CA VAL A 12 -4.39 -19.51 13.68
C VAL A 12 -3.94 -18.10 13.30
N CYS A 13 -4.88 -17.22 12.99
CA CYS A 13 -4.65 -15.78 12.87
C CYS A 13 -5.11 -15.10 14.17
N SER A 14 -4.19 -14.45 14.88
CA SER A 14 -4.35 -14.04 16.29
C SER A 14 -5.25 -12.82 16.54
N SER A 15 -6.02 -12.29 15.57
CA SER A 15 -6.80 -11.06 15.81
C SER A 15 -8.29 -11.09 15.47
N CYS A 16 -8.86 -12.16 14.90
CA CYS A 16 -10.29 -12.22 14.60
C CYS A 16 -10.82 -13.67 14.70
N TYR A 17 -11.57 -13.99 15.75
CA TYR A 17 -12.25 -15.29 15.90
C TYR A 17 -13.45 -15.39 14.96
N ALA A 18 -13.21 -15.82 13.72
CA ALA A 18 -14.25 -16.36 12.85
C ALA A 18 -13.78 -17.70 12.30
N LEU A 19 -14.37 -18.79 12.80
CA LEU A 19 -14.17 -20.14 12.23
C LEU A 19 -14.83 -20.17 10.85
N GLN A 20 -14.05 -19.95 9.79
CA GLN A 20 -14.51 -20.22 8.44
C GLN A 20 -14.31 -21.71 8.15
N THR A 21 -15.41 -22.46 8.17
CA THR A 21 -15.45 -23.84 7.70
C THR A 21 -15.29 -23.84 6.18
N ILE A 22 -14.08 -24.10 5.67
CA ILE A 22 -13.84 -24.23 4.24
C ILE A 22 -14.32 -25.61 3.81
N THR A 23 -15.49 -25.67 3.17
CA THR A 23 -15.94 -26.87 2.45
C THR A 23 -15.11 -27.02 1.19
N THR A 24 -14.23 -28.02 1.16
CA THR A 24 -13.33 -28.31 0.04
C THR A 24 -14.10 -28.88 -1.15
N THR A 25 -14.75 -28.01 -1.92
CA THR A 25 -15.04 -28.33 -3.32
C THR A 25 -13.71 -28.33 -4.06
N THR A 26 -13.36 -29.45 -4.69
CA THR A 26 -12.11 -29.71 -5.44
C THR A 26 -12.05 -28.90 -6.75
N LYS A 27 -12.19 -27.58 -6.66
CA LYS A 27 -11.97 -26.66 -7.77
C LYS A 27 -10.62 -26.00 -7.59
N THR A 28 -9.76 -26.10 -8.59
CA THR A 28 -8.49 -25.37 -8.63
C THR A 28 -8.80 -23.88 -8.56
N ARG A 29 -8.22 -23.19 -7.57
CA ARG A 29 -8.37 -21.75 -7.37
C ARG A 29 -7.09 -21.04 -7.78
N LEU A 30 -7.21 -20.05 -8.66
CA LEU A 30 -6.12 -19.12 -8.96
C LEU A 30 -6.10 -18.03 -7.89
N VAL A 31 -4.95 -17.88 -7.23
CA VAL A 31 -4.67 -16.80 -6.29
C VAL A 31 -3.49 -16.01 -6.84
N THR A 32 -3.66 -14.71 -7.01
CA THR A 32 -2.60 -13.81 -7.46
C THR A 32 -2.17 -12.93 -6.30
N PHE A 33 -0.87 -12.82 -6.09
CA PHE A 33 -0.28 -11.85 -5.16
C PHE A 33 0.37 -10.73 -5.95
N ASP A 34 0.24 -9.51 -5.44
CA ASP A 34 1.10 -8.42 -5.89
C ASP A 34 2.54 -8.71 -5.44
N LEU A 35 3.53 -8.20 -6.18
CA LEU A 35 4.94 -8.39 -5.82
C LEU A 35 5.37 -7.32 -4.82
N ASP A 36 5.17 -6.06 -5.19
CA ASP A 36 5.56 -4.89 -4.40
C ASP A 36 4.65 -4.74 -3.18
N ASP A 37 5.22 -4.47 -2.00
CA ASP A 37 4.50 -4.22 -0.74
C ASP A 37 3.56 -5.36 -0.26
N THR A 38 3.59 -6.52 -0.93
CA THR A 38 2.81 -7.72 -0.56
C THR A 38 3.72 -8.92 -0.28
N LEU A 39 4.61 -9.26 -1.22
CA LEU A 39 5.59 -10.35 -1.04
C LEU A 39 6.98 -9.82 -0.69
N PHE A 40 7.34 -8.64 -1.18
CA PHE A 40 8.59 -7.98 -0.88
C PHE A 40 8.34 -6.65 -0.17
N PRO A 41 9.07 -6.35 0.92
CA PRO A 41 9.04 -5.03 1.50
C PRO A 41 9.44 -4.01 0.43
N CYS A 42 8.80 -2.83 0.45
CA CYS A 42 9.02 -1.70 -0.46
C CYS A 42 10.46 -1.68 -0.99
N GLY A 43 10.64 -1.97 -2.28
CA GLY A 43 11.97 -2.09 -2.88
C GLY A 43 12.82 -0.83 -2.64
N PRO A 44 14.17 -0.94 -2.67
CA PRO A 44 15.08 0.16 -2.33
C PRO A 44 14.79 1.44 -3.12
N THR A 45 14.30 1.29 -4.35
CA THR A 45 13.87 2.38 -5.23
C THR A 45 12.69 3.17 -4.69
N VAL A 46 11.67 2.51 -4.14
CA VAL A 46 10.49 3.18 -3.58
C VAL A 46 10.81 3.80 -2.23
N LEU A 47 11.64 3.13 -1.42
CA LEU A 47 12.12 3.64 -0.14
C LEU A 47 12.91 4.95 -0.31
N GLU A 48 13.87 4.99 -1.25
CA GLU A 48 14.65 6.20 -1.54
C GLU A 48 13.77 7.33 -2.11
N ALA A 49 12.80 6.99 -2.96
CA ALA A 49 11.85 7.96 -3.48
C ALA A 49 11.00 8.57 -2.36
N ASN A 50 10.51 7.75 -1.43
CA ASN A 50 9.79 8.23 -0.25
C ASN A 50 10.69 9.12 0.61
N ARG A 51 11.93 8.71 0.91
CA ARG A 51 12.90 9.52 1.67
C ARG A 51 13.09 10.92 1.09
N LYS A 52 13.25 11.04 -0.24
CA LYS A 52 13.38 12.34 -0.91
C LYS A 52 12.13 13.20 -0.80
N LEU A 53 10.96 12.58 -0.87
CA LEU A 53 9.70 13.27 -0.65
C LEU A 53 9.58 13.77 0.81
N CYS A 54 9.95 12.95 1.80
CA CYS A 54 9.96 13.36 3.21
C CYS A 54 10.85 14.58 3.44
N PHE A 55 12.04 14.55 2.86
CA PHE A 55 13.01 15.63 2.97
C PHE A 55 12.45 16.92 2.34
N ALA A 56 11.86 16.85 1.15
CA ALA A 56 11.26 18.00 0.48
C ALA A 56 10.05 18.58 1.26
N LEU A 57 9.29 17.73 1.94
CA LEU A 57 8.17 18.15 2.78
C LEU A 57 8.60 18.63 4.17
N HIS A 58 9.89 18.53 4.53
CA HIS A 58 10.41 18.78 5.88
C HIS A 58 9.70 17.98 6.98
N ILE A 59 9.21 16.78 6.66
CA ILE A 59 8.53 15.91 7.62
C ILE A 59 9.58 14.93 8.15
N SER A 60 9.86 15.01 9.46
CA SER A 60 10.77 14.05 10.12
C SER A 60 10.13 12.66 10.05
N GLU A 61 10.70 11.82 9.20
CA GLU A 61 10.28 10.44 9.00
C GLU A 61 8.80 10.31 8.62
N LEU A 62 8.48 10.70 7.38
CA LEU A 62 7.38 10.04 6.68
C LEU A 62 7.84 8.61 6.40
N ASP A 63 7.69 7.74 7.39
CA ASP A 63 7.86 6.31 7.17
C ASP A 63 6.96 5.90 6.00
N SER A 64 7.43 5.01 5.14
CA SER A 64 6.66 4.53 3.99
C SER A 64 5.28 4.04 4.42
N ALA A 65 5.17 3.53 5.66
CA ALA A 65 3.92 3.20 6.33
C ALA A 65 2.93 4.39 6.46
N ARG A 66 3.38 5.60 6.82
CA ARG A 66 2.51 6.78 6.94
C ARG A 66 1.97 7.24 5.59
N MET A 67 2.81 7.21 4.54
CA MET A 67 2.36 7.51 3.18
C MET A 67 1.31 6.49 2.72
N GLN A 68 1.57 5.20 2.93
CA GLN A 68 0.63 4.14 2.57
C GLN A 68 -0.68 4.24 3.37
N ALA A 69 -0.61 4.56 4.66
CA ALA A 69 -1.77 4.82 5.49
C ALA A 69 -2.61 6.00 4.95
N ARG A 70 -1.97 7.08 4.53
CA ARG A 70 -2.66 8.25 3.95
C ARG A 70 -3.29 7.92 2.60
N ILE A 71 -2.61 7.17 1.74
CA ILE A 71 -3.16 6.65 0.47
C ILE A 71 -4.38 5.76 0.74
N LYS A 72 -4.31 4.89 1.74
CA LYS A 72 -5.43 4.04 2.16
C LYS A 72 -6.62 4.88 2.65
N GLN A 73 -6.37 5.88 3.49
CA GLN A 73 -7.40 6.82 3.94
C GLN A 73 -8.06 7.53 2.76
N VAL A 74 -7.28 8.10 1.83
CA VAL A 74 -7.82 8.75 0.62
C VAL A 74 -8.70 7.78 -0.17
N LYS A 75 -8.26 6.53 -0.32
CA LYS A 75 -9.02 5.48 -1.03
C LYS A 75 -10.34 5.16 -0.35
N GLU A 76 -10.37 5.10 0.98
CA GLU A 76 -11.59 4.85 1.77
C GLU A 76 -12.60 6.00 1.68
N HIS A 77 -12.12 7.24 1.61
CA HIS A 77 -12.98 8.43 1.52
C HIS A 77 -13.47 8.72 0.08
N CYS A 78 -12.94 8.01 -0.92
CA CYS A 78 -13.33 8.17 -2.33
C CYS A 78 -14.17 6.96 -2.77
N ALA A 79 -15.50 7.05 -2.59
CA ALA A 79 -16.46 6.10 -3.15
C ALA A 79 -16.58 6.24 -4.69
N PRO A 80 -17.27 5.30 -5.37
CA PRO A 80 -16.73 4.11 -6.02
C PRO A 80 -15.83 4.39 -7.26
N THR A 81 -15.49 5.65 -7.55
CA THR A 81 -14.63 5.99 -8.69
C THR A 81 -13.22 5.47 -8.43
N LYS A 82 -12.75 4.53 -9.24
CA LYS A 82 -11.36 4.03 -9.18
C LYS A 82 -10.40 5.18 -9.51
N LEU A 83 -9.89 5.84 -8.47
CA LEU A 83 -8.79 6.78 -8.62
C LEU A 83 -7.53 6.03 -9.05
N THR A 84 -6.76 6.65 -9.94
CA THR A 84 -5.44 6.11 -10.31
C THR A 84 -4.47 6.23 -9.13
N TYR A 85 -3.41 5.42 -9.12
CA TYR A 85 -2.38 5.52 -8.09
C TYR A 85 -1.76 6.93 -8.00
N SER A 86 -1.51 7.56 -9.15
CA SER A 86 -0.99 8.93 -9.22
C SER A 86 -1.92 9.94 -8.57
N GLU A 87 -3.23 9.76 -8.76
CA GLU A 87 -4.25 10.61 -8.15
C GLU A 87 -4.31 10.42 -6.64
N LEU A 88 -4.30 9.17 -6.18
CA LEU A 88 -4.26 8.83 -4.74
C LEU A 88 -3.04 9.43 -4.06
N ARG A 89 -1.86 9.31 -4.68
CA ARG A 89 -0.61 9.82 -4.12
C ARG A 89 -0.56 11.35 -4.11
N ARG A 90 -1.07 12.03 -5.13
CA ARG A 90 -1.20 13.50 -5.13
C ARG A 90 -2.10 13.98 -3.99
N ARG A 91 -3.26 13.35 -3.80
CA ARG A 91 -4.16 13.67 -2.69
C ARG A 91 -3.55 13.41 -1.32
N ALA A 92 -2.78 12.33 -1.18
CA ALA A 92 -2.02 12.06 0.05
C ALA A 92 -0.99 13.17 0.32
N ILE A 93 -0.26 13.62 -0.72
CA ILE A 93 0.68 14.75 -0.63
C ILE A 93 -0.05 16.04 -0.24
N THR A 94 -1.18 16.36 -0.88
CA THR A 94 -2.02 17.52 -0.51
C THR A 94 -2.39 17.48 0.98
N SER A 95 -2.78 16.30 1.47
CA SER A 95 -3.10 16.14 2.89
C SER A 95 -1.89 16.42 3.78
N PHE A 96 -0.69 15.98 3.42
CA PHE A 96 0.52 16.30 4.18
C PHE A 96 0.88 17.78 4.15
N LEU A 97 0.73 18.44 2.99
CA LEU A 97 0.95 19.87 2.85
C LEU A 97 0.00 20.67 3.74
N ASN A 98 -1.26 20.26 3.82
CA ASN A 98 -2.24 20.86 4.73
C ASN A 98 -1.83 20.66 6.20
N ASP A 99 -1.36 19.47 6.58
CA ASP A 99 -0.94 19.18 7.95
C ASP A 99 0.26 20.04 8.40
N VAL A 100 1.14 20.43 7.48
CA VAL A 100 2.31 21.30 7.76
C VAL A 100 2.05 22.78 7.45
N GLY A 101 0.81 23.17 7.12
CA GLY A 101 0.43 24.56 6.86
C GLY A 101 0.93 25.14 5.53
N ARG A 102 1.26 24.28 4.55
CA ARG A 102 1.79 24.64 3.21
C ARG A 102 0.77 24.34 2.10
N SER A 103 -0.51 24.63 2.36
CA SER A 103 -1.64 24.27 1.48
C SER A 103 -1.65 25.02 0.14
N ASP A 104 -0.86 26.09 0.03
CA ASP A 104 -0.66 26.91 -1.16
C ASP A 104 0.32 26.28 -2.16
N GLU A 105 1.07 25.26 -1.75
CA GLU A 105 2.06 24.62 -2.60
C GLU A 105 1.46 23.56 -3.53
N ASP A 106 2.06 23.43 -4.72
CA ASP A 106 1.58 22.49 -5.73
C ASP A 106 1.94 21.02 -5.39
N PRO A 107 0.96 20.14 -5.09
CA PRO A 107 1.22 18.72 -4.83
C PRO A 107 1.79 17.99 -6.06
N ALA A 108 1.60 18.49 -7.29
CA ALA A 108 2.18 17.90 -8.49
C ALA A 108 3.70 18.07 -8.54
N TYR A 109 4.25 19.18 -8.03
CA TYR A 109 5.69 19.37 -7.89
C TYR A 109 6.32 18.25 -7.06
N TYR A 110 5.76 17.98 -5.88
CA TYR A 110 6.23 16.93 -4.97
C TYR A 110 6.07 15.52 -5.53
N PHE A 111 4.95 15.26 -6.21
CA PHE A 111 4.73 13.99 -6.89
C PHE A 111 5.77 13.76 -8.00
N ASN A 112 6.11 14.80 -8.77
CA ASN A 112 7.15 14.74 -9.80
C ASN A 112 8.55 14.54 -9.19
N LEU A 113 8.84 15.15 -8.05
CA LEU A 113 10.08 14.92 -7.31
C LEU A 113 10.22 13.45 -6.87
N TRP A 114 9.13 12.87 -6.35
CA TRP A 114 9.08 11.45 -6.02
C TRP A 114 9.24 10.54 -7.24
N LEU A 115 8.55 10.85 -8.35
CA LEU A 115 8.68 10.08 -9.60
C LEU A 115 10.12 10.10 -10.12
N LYS A 116 10.75 11.27 -10.19
CA LYS A 116 12.15 11.40 -10.61
C LYS A 116 13.07 10.55 -9.74
N ALA A 117 12.84 10.53 -8.42
CA ALA A 117 13.61 9.69 -7.51
C ALA A 117 13.42 8.19 -7.76
N ARG A 118 12.18 7.75 -7.98
CA ARG A 118 11.84 6.35 -8.29
C ARG A 118 12.45 5.89 -9.62
N HIS A 119 12.53 6.76 -10.62
CA HIS A 119 13.07 6.40 -11.93
C HIS A 119 14.59 6.47 -12.03
N ARG A 120 15.28 7.09 -11.07
CA ARG A 120 16.74 7.27 -11.08
C ARG A 120 17.53 5.99 -10.78
N LEU A 121 16.91 5.01 -10.10
CA LEU A 121 17.55 3.75 -9.70
C LEU A 121 17.20 2.58 -10.64
N LYS A 122 16.68 2.88 -11.84
CA LYS A 122 16.41 1.89 -12.88
C LYS A 122 17.58 1.80 -13.86
#